data_AF-A0A800M6W3-F1
#
_entry.id   AF-A0A800M6W3-F1
#
_cell.length_a   1.000
_cell.length_b   1.000
_cell.length_c   1.000
_cell.angle_alpha   90.00
_cell.angle_beta   90.00
_cell.angle_gamma   90.00
#
_symmetry.space_group_name_H-M   'P 1'
#
loop_
_entity.id
_entity.type
_entity.pdbx_description
1 polymer ?
#
loop_
_entity_poly.entity_id
_entity_poly.type
_entity_poly.pdbx_seq_one_letter_code
_entity_poly.pdbx_strand_id
1 'polypeptide(L)'
;MPFPLAAGSLPFVGELAALFAAGVLVAYLCYRVRLVPIAGFLLAGVVVGPNALGLVTDLELVQEIAEVGVILLLFSIGVEFSLKEMARLARPIFLGGGVQVGLTIGVVAGAAVALGVPFGASVFTGFLVALSSTAIVLKVLAERAEADTPVGRIALAMLLFQDLIIVVMALLVPILAGEGGTGLEIAWALGKAALVVAAVLIGARRVIPALLDRVART
;
A
#
# COMPACT_ATOMS: atom_id res chain seq x y z
N MET A 1 36.77 21.43 -32.32
CA MET A 1 36.63 21.88 -30.92
C MET A 1 35.29 21.36 -30.40
N PRO A 2 35.27 20.32 -29.55
CA PRO A 2 34.05 19.91 -28.88
C PRO A 2 33.78 20.82 -27.67
N PHE A 3 32.52 21.19 -27.48
CA PHE A 3 32.03 22.03 -26.39
C PHE A 3 32.35 21.42 -25.01
N PRO A 4 32.89 22.19 -24.05
CA PRO A 4 33.12 21.75 -22.68
C PRO A 4 31.89 22.10 -21.83
N LEU A 5 30.92 21.19 -21.69
CA LEU A 5 29.77 21.38 -20.79
C LEU A 5 29.43 20.16 -19.90
N ALA A 6 30.38 19.27 -19.65
CA ALA A 6 30.15 18.16 -18.71
C ALA A 6 31.32 17.92 -17.76
N ALA A 7 31.91 19.00 -17.24
CA ALA A 7 32.78 18.93 -16.08
C ALA A 7 31.90 19.05 -14.82
N GLY A 8 31.32 17.92 -14.42
CA GLY A 8 30.43 17.80 -13.26
C GLY A 8 29.27 16.83 -13.46
N SER A 9 29.49 15.68 -14.12
CA SER A 9 28.45 14.67 -14.24
C SER A 9 28.23 14.02 -12.87
N LEU A 10 27.28 14.54 -12.09
CA LEU A 10 26.66 13.74 -11.05
C LEU A 10 25.95 12.59 -11.78
N PRO A 11 26.46 11.34 -11.72
CA PRO A 11 25.91 10.22 -12.49
C PRO A 11 24.40 10.08 -12.29
N PHE A 12 23.95 10.38 -11.08
CA PHE A 12 22.57 10.51 -10.66
C PHE A 12 21.66 11.39 -11.54
N VAL A 13 22.13 12.55 -12.03
CA VAL A 13 21.28 13.47 -12.81
C VAL A 13 20.92 12.85 -14.16
N GLY A 14 21.84 12.07 -14.74
CA GLY A 14 21.59 11.33 -15.98
C GLY A 14 20.54 10.24 -15.79
N GLU A 15 20.64 9.48 -14.69
CA GLU A 15 19.69 8.43 -14.35
C GLU A 15 18.28 8.99 -14.10
N LEU A 16 18.18 10.07 -13.32
CA LEU A 16 16.91 10.77 -13.12
C LEU A 16 16.35 11.30 -14.43
N ALA A 17 17.17 11.94 -15.26
CA ALA A 17 16.71 12.47 -16.54
C ALA A 17 16.18 11.35 -17.45
N ALA A 18 16.83 10.18 -17.48
CA ALA A 18 16.37 9.01 -18.21
C ALA A 18 15.03 8.49 -17.66
N LEU A 19 14.91 8.37 -16.32
CA LEU A 19 13.68 7.95 -15.65
C LEU A 19 12.51 8.91 -15.94
N PHE A 20 12.75 10.22 -15.85
CA PHE A 20 11.77 11.26 -16.16
C PHE A 20 11.39 11.26 -17.64
N ALA A 21 12.35 11.16 -18.56
CA ALA A 21 12.08 11.12 -19.99
C ALA A 21 11.25 9.89 -20.39
N ALA A 22 11.60 8.72 -19.87
CA ALA A 22 10.83 7.50 -20.08
C ALA A 22 9.44 7.60 -19.45
N GLY A 23 9.34 8.15 -18.25
CA GLY A 23 8.07 8.43 -17.58
C GLY A 23 7.17 9.35 -18.41
N VAL A 24 7.67 10.48 -18.88
CA VAL A 24 6.92 11.44 -19.72
C VAL A 24 6.46 10.79 -21.01
N LEU A 25 7.35 10.04 -21.68
CA LEU A 25 7.01 9.33 -22.91
C LEU A 25 5.87 8.33 -22.67
N VAL A 26 5.98 7.53 -21.62
CA VAL A 26 4.96 6.52 -21.31
C VAL A 26 3.65 7.16 -20.85
N ALA A 27 3.71 8.21 -20.03
CA ALA A 27 2.52 8.98 -19.66
C ALA A 27 1.80 9.54 -20.90
N TYR A 28 2.55 10.11 -21.85
CA TYR A 28 2.01 10.63 -23.10
C TYR A 28 1.34 9.52 -23.94
N LEU A 29 2.01 8.38 -24.07
CA LEU A 29 1.46 7.22 -24.79
C LEU A 29 0.19 6.70 -24.11
N CYS A 30 0.22 6.48 -22.79
CA CYS A 30 -0.93 6.06 -22.00
C CYS A 30 -2.11 7.03 -22.14
N TYR A 31 -1.86 8.34 -22.11
CA TYR A 31 -2.88 9.36 -22.32
C TYR A 31 -3.52 9.25 -23.71
N ARG A 32 -2.71 9.05 -24.77
CA ARG A 32 -3.21 8.85 -26.14
C ARG A 32 -4.11 7.63 -26.28
N VAL A 33 -3.80 6.55 -25.57
CA VAL A 33 -4.60 5.32 -25.60
C VAL A 33 -5.66 5.22 -24.48
N ARG A 34 -5.83 6.29 -23.68
CA ARG A 34 -6.76 6.36 -22.54
C ARG A 34 -6.55 5.27 -21.48
N LEU A 35 -5.30 4.88 -21.25
CA LEU A 35 -4.91 3.92 -20.21
C LEU A 35 -4.39 4.64 -18.96
N VAL A 36 -4.53 3.98 -17.81
CA VAL A 36 -3.94 4.44 -16.54
C VAL A 36 -2.41 4.32 -16.63
N PRO A 37 -1.64 5.41 -16.44
CA PRO A 37 -0.19 5.43 -16.67
C PRO A 37 0.63 4.48 -15.79
N ILE A 38 0.13 4.07 -14.62
CA ILE A 38 0.89 3.31 -13.63
C ILE A 38 1.49 2.02 -14.19
N ALA A 39 0.71 1.22 -14.93
CA ALA A 39 1.24 0.00 -15.56
C ALA A 39 2.36 0.32 -16.56
N GLY A 40 2.22 1.43 -17.28
CA GLY A 40 3.25 1.95 -18.16
C GLY A 40 4.52 2.37 -17.40
N PHE A 41 4.40 3.07 -16.26
CA PHE A 41 5.55 3.45 -15.44
C PHE A 41 6.33 2.24 -14.92
N LEU A 42 5.64 1.16 -14.54
CA LEU A 42 6.28 -0.10 -14.15
C LEU A 42 7.07 -0.70 -15.32
N LEU A 43 6.48 -0.74 -16.52
CA LEU A 43 7.16 -1.20 -17.73
C LEU A 43 8.35 -0.31 -18.09
N ALA A 44 8.22 1.01 -17.95
CA ALA A 44 9.30 1.96 -18.16
C ALA A 44 10.47 1.67 -17.21
N GLY A 45 10.20 1.43 -15.94
CA GLY A 45 11.23 1.06 -14.96
C GLY A 45 11.94 -0.25 -15.31
N VAL A 46 11.20 -1.27 -15.75
CA VAL A 46 11.79 -2.54 -16.22
C VAL A 46 12.69 -2.33 -17.44
N VAL A 47 12.27 -1.49 -18.39
CA VAL A 47 13.00 -1.22 -19.64
C VAL A 47 14.25 -0.36 -19.41
N VAL A 48 14.15 0.67 -18.57
CA VAL A 48 15.24 1.63 -18.29
C VAL A 48 16.25 1.07 -17.28
N GLY A 49 15.81 0.14 -16.43
CA GLY A 49 16.63 -0.46 -15.38
C GLY A 49 17.79 -1.33 -15.88
N PRO A 50 18.62 -1.85 -14.95
CA PRO A 50 19.89 -2.50 -15.25
C PRO A 50 19.75 -3.81 -16.04
N ASN A 51 18.61 -4.50 -15.90
CA ASN A 51 18.35 -5.77 -16.59
C ASN A 51 17.89 -5.61 -18.04
N ALA A 52 17.73 -4.38 -18.54
CA ALA A 52 17.31 -4.09 -19.91
C ALA A 52 18.25 -3.07 -20.58
N LEU A 53 17.87 -1.79 -20.65
CA LEU A 53 18.69 -0.76 -21.30
C LEU A 53 19.87 -0.29 -20.44
N GLY A 54 19.84 -0.52 -19.13
CA GLY A 54 20.94 -0.16 -18.23
C GLY A 54 21.18 1.35 -18.10
N LEU A 55 20.15 2.16 -18.32
CA LEU A 55 20.23 3.62 -18.22
C LEU A 55 20.14 4.12 -16.77
N VAL A 56 19.55 3.31 -15.89
CA VAL A 56 19.48 3.51 -14.45
C VAL A 56 20.18 2.33 -13.79
N THR A 57 21.23 2.60 -13.03
CA THR A 57 22.07 1.57 -12.41
C THR A 57 22.11 1.69 -10.89
N ASP A 58 21.90 2.89 -10.35
CA ASP A 58 21.86 3.14 -8.90
C ASP A 58 20.45 2.91 -8.35
N LEU A 59 20.10 1.64 -8.15
CA LEU A 59 18.78 1.24 -7.65
C LEU A 59 18.50 1.73 -6.22
N GLU A 60 19.54 1.83 -5.39
CA GLU A 60 19.41 2.26 -4.00
C GLU A 60 19.00 3.72 -3.92
N LEU A 61 19.68 4.58 -4.67
CA LEU A 61 19.35 6.01 -4.75
C LEU A 61 17.96 6.24 -5.36
N VAL A 62 17.59 5.50 -6.40
CA VAL A 62 16.25 5.59 -6.99
C VAL A 62 15.17 5.14 -5.99
N GLN A 63 15.45 4.10 -5.19
CA GLN A 63 14.52 3.64 -4.16
C GLN A 63 14.33 4.70 -3.07
N GLU A 64 15.40 5.30 -2.55
CA GLU A 64 15.31 6.35 -1.53
C GLU A 64 14.44 7.53 -1.99
N ILE A 65 14.61 7.96 -3.23
CA ILE A 65 13.83 9.07 -3.81
C ILE A 65 12.37 8.67 -4.05
N ALA A 66 12.14 7.44 -4.51
CA ALA A 66 10.80 6.91 -4.71
C ALA A 66 10.04 6.83 -3.38
N GLU A 67 10.70 6.40 -2.29
CA GLU A 67 10.12 6.38 -0.95
C GLU A 67 9.69 7.78 -0.50
N VAL A 68 10.56 8.79 -0.66
CA VAL A 68 10.21 10.20 -0.35
C VAL A 68 9.02 10.65 -1.19
N GLY A 69 9.00 10.37 -2.49
CA GLY A 69 7.89 10.72 -3.37
C GLY A 69 6.56 10.07 -2.96
N VAL A 70 6.58 8.80 -2.56
CA VAL A 70 5.40 8.09 -2.06
C VAL A 70 4.94 8.66 -0.72
N ILE A 71 5.85 8.98 0.20
CA ILE A 71 5.52 9.64 1.46
C ILE A 71 4.83 10.98 1.23
N LEU A 72 5.38 11.82 0.34
CA LEU A 72 4.79 13.12 0.00
C LEU A 72 3.41 12.96 -0.65
N LEU A 73 3.23 11.98 -1.53
CA LEU A 73 1.95 11.66 -2.15
C LEU A 73 0.91 11.25 -1.11
N LEU A 74 1.24 10.26 -0.27
CA LEU A 74 0.34 9.75 0.76
C LEU A 74 0.03 10.82 1.81
N PHE A 75 1.00 11.68 2.15
CA PHE A 75 0.79 12.81 3.03
C PHE A 75 -0.16 13.84 2.42
N SER A 76 0.05 14.24 1.16
CA SER A 76 -0.83 15.18 0.45
C SER A 76 -2.26 14.68 0.42
N ILE A 77 -2.45 13.41 0.06
CA ILE A 77 -3.76 12.77 0.07
C ILE A 77 -4.34 12.76 1.49
N GLY A 78 -3.52 12.43 2.49
CA GLY A 78 -3.94 12.44 3.90
C GLY A 78 -4.40 13.82 4.42
N VAL A 79 -3.80 14.91 3.93
CA VAL A 79 -4.18 16.29 4.29
C VAL A 79 -5.51 16.71 3.66
N GLU A 80 -5.84 16.20 2.48
CA GLU A 80 -7.14 16.44 1.84
C GLU A 80 -8.29 15.78 2.62
N PHE A 81 -8.03 14.67 3.32
CA PHE A 81 -9.03 13.96 4.11
C PHE A 81 -9.11 14.42 5.56
N SER A 82 -10.26 14.97 5.97
CA SER A 82 -10.46 15.37 7.36
C SER A 82 -10.74 14.17 8.29
N LEU A 83 -10.23 14.20 9.53
CA LEU A 83 -10.55 13.19 10.56
C LEU A 83 -12.07 13.05 10.81
N LYS A 84 -12.82 14.14 10.63
CA LYS A 84 -14.29 14.14 10.71
C LYS A 84 -14.94 13.34 9.57
N GLU A 85 -14.36 13.35 8.37
CA GLU A 85 -14.82 12.53 7.26
C GLU A 85 -14.45 11.06 7.46
N MET A 86 -13.24 10.74 7.95
CA MET A 86 -12.90 9.36 8.32
C MET A 86 -13.88 8.78 9.36
N ALA A 87 -14.31 9.58 10.34
CA ALA A 87 -15.30 9.15 11.32
C ALA A 87 -16.66 8.82 10.67
N ARG A 88 -17.07 9.55 9.62
CA ARG A 88 -18.27 9.24 8.83
C ARG A 88 -18.12 7.96 8.01
N LEU A 89 -16.88 7.61 7.65
CA LEU A 89 -16.54 6.38 6.93
C LEU A 89 -16.41 5.15 7.84
N ALA A 90 -16.58 5.27 9.16
CA ALA A 90 -16.45 4.15 10.09
C ALA A 90 -17.33 2.95 9.71
N ARG A 91 -18.60 3.18 9.34
CA ARG A 91 -19.48 2.09 8.87
C ARG A 91 -18.96 1.45 7.57
N PRO A 92 -18.70 2.21 6.49
CA PRO A 92 -18.06 1.67 5.28
C PRO A 92 -16.74 0.91 5.52
N ILE A 93 -15.90 1.36 6.45
CA ILE A 93 -14.63 0.69 6.80
C ILE A 93 -14.91 -0.72 7.32
N PHE A 94 -15.73 -0.86 8.37
CA PHE A 94 -15.94 -2.15 9.01
C PHE A 94 -16.88 -3.07 8.23
N LEU A 95 -17.96 -2.54 7.63
CA LEU A 95 -18.88 -3.35 6.84
C LEU A 95 -18.35 -3.60 5.43
N GLY A 96 -17.98 -2.55 4.70
CA GLY A 96 -17.51 -2.68 3.32
C GLY A 96 -16.18 -3.40 3.23
N GLY A 97 -15.17 -2.92 3.97
CA GLY A 97 -13.86 -3.57 4.04
C GLY A 97 -13.94 -5.00 4.60
N GLY A 98 -14.69 -5.19 5.69
CA GLY A 98 -14.89 -6.51 6.29
C GLY A 98 -15.52 -7.52 5.34
N VAL A 99 -16.58 -7.12 4.63
CA VAL A 99 -17.26 -7.98 3.66
C VAL A 99 -16.35 -8.28 2.47
N GLN A 100 -15.66 -7.27 1.91
CA GLN A 100 -14.75 -7.48 0.77
C GLN A 100 -13.62 -8.44 1.13
N VAL A 101 -12.91 -8.19 2.23
CA VAL A 101 -11.79 -9.03 2.67
C VAL A 101 -12.28 -10.44 2.99
N GLY A 102 -13.35 -10.56 3.79
CA GLY A 102 -13.90 -11.86 4.19
C GLY A 102 -14.38 -12.70 3.02
N LEU A 103 -15.10 -12.10 2.06
CA LEU A 103 -15.54 -12.80 0.85
C LEU A 103 -14.35 -13.22 -0.01
N THR A 104 -13.35 -12.35 -0.19
CA THR A 104 -12.18 -12.68 -1.01
C THR A 104 -11.40 -13.84 -0.40
N ILE A 105 -11.15 -13.81 0.91
CA ILE A 105 -10.51 -14.91 1.64
C ILE A 105 -11.34 -16.18 1.49
N GLY A 106 -12.66 -16.11 1.71
CA GLY A 106 -13.55 -17.28 1.64
C GLY A 106 -13.56 -17.94 0.27
N VAL A 107 -13.68 -17.14 -0.80
CA VAL A 107 -13.68 -17.62 -2.19
C VAL A 107 -12.33 -18.24 -2.55
N VAL A 108 -11.23 -17.54 -2.28
CA VAL A 108 -9.88 -18.00 -2.63
C VAL A 108 -9.49 -19.24 -1.81
N ALA A 109 -9.74 -19.23 -0.51
CA ALA A 109 -9.44 -20.37 0.36
C ALA A 109 -10.32 -21.57 -0.02
N GLY A 110 -11.61 -21.36 -0.31
CA GLY A 110 -12.50 -22.42 -0.76
C GLY A 110 -12.04 -23.06 -2.07
N ALA A 111 -11.63 -22.25 -3.05
CA ALA A 111 -11.07 -22.73 -4.30
C ALA A 111 -9.74 -23.48 -4.09
N ALA A 112 -8.84 -22.95 -3.26
CA ALA A 112 -7.55 -23.58 -2.98
C ALA A 112 -7.71 -24.93 -2.25
N VAL A 113 -8.62 -25.03 -1.28
CA VAL A 113 -8.95 -26.29 -0.61
C VAL A 113 -9.53 -27.31 -1.59
N ALA A 114 -10.40 -26.87 -2.51
CA ALA A 114 -10.95 -27.74 -3.55
C ALA A 114 -9.87 -28.29 -4.51
N LEU A 115 -8.75 -27.57 -4.66
CA LEU A 115 -7.57 -27.99 -5.41
C LEU A 115 -6.58 -28.83 -4.58
N GLY A 116 -6.91 -29.16 -3.33
CA GLY A 116 -6.07 -29.97 -2.44
C GLY A 116 -4.99 -29.19 -1.70
N VAL A 117 -5.02 -27.85 -1.71
CA VAL A 117 -4.08 -27.03 -0.93
C VAL A 117 -4.43 -27.12 0.57
N PRO A 118 -3.45 -27.26 1.47
CA PRO A 118 -3.69 -27.26 2.92
C PRO A 118 -4.48 -26.03 3.37
N PHE A 119 -5.34 -26.21 4.40
CA PHE A 119 -6.24 -25.13 4.87
C PHE A 119 -5.48 -23.86 5.26
N GLY A 120 -4.39 -23.99 6.02
CA GLY A 120 -3.59 -22.84 6.46
C GLY A 120 -3.02 -22.03 5.29
N ALA A 121 -2.42 -22.71 4.31
CA ALA A 121 -1.91 -22.10 3.08
C ALA A 121 -3.03 -21.50 2.22
N SER A 122 -4.21 -22.12 2.18
CA SER A 122 -5.39 -21.64 1.46
C SER A 122 -5.91 -20.31 2.04
N VAL A 123 -6.05 -20.24 3.36
CA VAL A 123 -6.47 -19.01 4.07
C VAL A 123 -5.42 -17.92 3.93
N PHE A 124 -4.13 -18.26 4.09
CA PHE A 124 -3.03 -17.31 3.88
C PHE A 124 -3.03 -16.73 2.46
N THR A 125 -3.21 -17.57 1.45
CA THR A 125 -3.35 -17.13 0.05
C THR A 125 -4.57 -16.23 -0.13
N GLY A 126 -5.69 -16.56 0.52
CA GLY A 126 -6.86 -15.70 0.55
C GLY A 126 -6.59 -14.31 1.10
N PHE A 127 -5.80 -14.20 2.17
CA PHE A 127 -5.36 -12.89 2.68
C PHE A 127 -4.51 -12.15 1.65
N LEU A 128 -3.51 -12.81 1.07
CA LEU A 128 -2.64 -12.18 0.06
C LEU A 128 -3.41 -11.61 -1.12
N VAL A 129 -4.46 -12.32 -1.57
CA VAL A 129 -5.32 -11.87 -2.68
C VAL A 129 -6.30 -10.77 -2.24
N ALA A 130 -6.73 -10.75 -0.98
CA ALA A 130 -7.69 -9.78 -0.46
C ALA A 130 -7.10 -8.36 -0.31
N LEU A 131 -5.78 -8.25 -0.12
CA LEU A 131 -5.08 -7.00 0.15
C LEU A 131 -4.77 -6.25 -1.15
N SER A 132 -5.00 -4.93 -1.14
CA SER A 132 -4.69 -4.04 -2.27
C SER A 132 -3.51 -3.13 -1.95
N SER A 133 -2.84 -2.62 -2.99
CA SER A 133 -1.78 -1.61 -2.81
C SER A 133 -2.39 -0.22 -2.61
N THR A 134 -2.38 0.28 -1.37
CA THR A 134 -2.92 1.61 -1.01
C THR A 134 -2.28 2.73 -1.84
N ALA A 135 -0.95 2.73 -1.96
CA ALA A 135 -0.24 3.76 -2.74
C ALA A 135 -0.67 3.81 -4.21
N ILE A 136 -0.82 2.64 -4.85
CA ILE A 136 -1.23 2.58 -6.26
C ILE A 136 -2.70 3.01 -6.40
N VAL A 137 -3.61 2.46 -5.61
CA VAL A 137 -5.05 2.74 -5.73
C VAL A 137 -5.33 4.22 -5.48
N LEU A 138 -4.75 4.81 -4.43
CA LEU A 138 -4.95 6.23 -4.15
C LEU A 138 -4.33 7.12 -5.23
N LYS A 139 -3.18 6.74 -5.80
CA LYS A 139 -2.60 7.44 -6.95
C LYS A 139 -3.54 7.43 -8.16
N VAL A 140 -4.15 6.28 -8.48
CA VAL A 140 -5.12 6.18 -9.58
C VAL A 140 -6.33 7.09 -9.35
N LEU A 141 -6.87 7.09 -8.12
CA LEU A 141 -8.00 7.94 -7.77
C LEU A 141 -7.63 9.43 -7.87
N ALA A 142 -6.43 9.81 -7.44
CA ALA A 142 -5.93 11.17 -7.56
C ALA A 142 -5.75 11.59 -9.03
N GLU A 143 -5.12 10.75 -9.86
CA GLU A 143 -4.92 11.00 -11.30
C GLU A 143 -6.24 11.18 -12.06
N ARG A 144 -7.32 10.53 -11.58
CA ARG A 144 -8.67 10.65 -12.15
C ARG A 144 -9.52 11.76 -11.52
N ALA A 145 -9.00 12.48 -10.52
CA ALA A 145 -9.78 13.39 -9.68
C ALA A 145 -11.02 12.72 -9.03
N GLU A 146 -10.92 11.43 -8.73
CA GLU A 146 -11.99 10.61 -8.16
C GLU A 146 -11.85 10.38 -6.64
N ALA A 147 -10.77 10.85 -6.01
CA ALA A 147 -10.47 10.63 -4.60
C ALA A 147 -11.62 11.06 -3.65
N ASP A 148 -12.23 12.21 -3.92
CA ASP A 148 -13.32 12.77 -3.12
C ASP A 148 -14.72 12.24 -3.45
N THR A 149 -14.84 11.46 -4.51
CA THR A 149 -16.14 10.90 -4.95
C THR A 149 -16.65 9.86 -3.95
N PRO A 150 -17.96 9.53 -3.95
CA PRO A 150 -18.47 8.43 -3.13
C PRO A 150 -17.72 7.11 -3.34
N VAL A 151 -17.31 6.83 -4.59
CA VAL A 151 -16.54 5.64 -4.93
C VAL A 151 -15.13 5.72 -4.34
N GLY A 152 -14.44 6.87 -4.49
CA GLY A 152 -13.12 7.08 -3.90
C GLY A 152 -13.11 6.98 -2.38
N ARG A 153 -14.13 7.54 -1.72
CA ARG A 153 -14.32 7.44 -0.25
C ARG A 153 -14.57 6.00 0.21
N ILE A 154 -15.32 5.21 -0.55
CA ILE A 154 -15.54 3.79 -0.26
C ILE A 154 -14.27 2.97 -0.50
N ALA A 155 -13.53 3.25 -1.58
CA ALA A 155 -12.24 2.62 -1.85
C ALA A 155 -11.23 2.92 -0.72
N LEU A 156 -11.11 4.18 -0.30
CA LEU A 156 -10.29 4.57 0.85
C LEU A 156 -10.72 3.84 2.13
N ALA A 157 -12.02 3.73 2.39
CA ALA A 157 -12.53 2.98 3.54
C ALA A 157 -12.13 1.50 3.51
N MET A 158 -12.15 0.86 2.34
CA MET A 158 -11.69 -0.52 2.16
C MET A 158 -10.17 -0.64 2.37
N LEU A 159 -9.38 0.26 1.80
CA LEU A 159 -7.91 0.28 1.95
C LEU A 159 -7.52 0.44 3.42
N LEU A 160 -8.15 1.35 4.15
CA LEU A 160 -7.91 1.53 5.59
C LEU A 160 -8.24 0.27 6.40
N PHE A 161 -9.30 -0.45 6.02
CA PHE A 161 -9.62 -1.73 6.66
C PHE A 161 -8.56 -2.78 6.34
N GLN A 162 -8.11 -2.87 5.09
CA GLN A 162 -7.06 -3.80 4.66
C GLN A 162 -5.74 -3.55 5.40
N ASP A 163 -5.32 -2.29 5.55
CA ASP A 163 -4.13 -1.91 6.32
C ASP A 163 -4.23 -2.37 7.78
N LEU A 164 -5.42 -2.29 8.39
CA LEU A 164 -5.65 -2.82 9.75
C LEU A 164 -5.60 -4.36 9.78
N ILE A 165 -6.17 -5.02 8.77
CA ILE A 165 -6.21 -6.48 8.68
C ILE A 165 -4.81 -7.08 8.47
N ILE A 166 -3.87 -6.38 7.84
CA ILE A 166 -2.50 -6.87 7.67
C ILE A 166 -1.85 -7.26 9.01
N VAL A 167 -2.08 -6.46 10.06
CA VAL A 167 -1.56 -6.77 11.40
C VAL A 167 -2.18 -8.06 11.94
N VAL A 168 -3.49 -8.24 11.78
CA VAL A 168 -4.20 -9.45 12.19
C VAL A 168 -3.69 -10.66 11.40
N MET A 169 -3.55 -10.53 10.08
CA MET A 169 -2.99 -11.56 9.21
C MET A 169 -1.60 -11.98 9.70
N ALA A 170 -0.68 -11.03 9.92
CA ALA A 170 0.68 -11.29 10.37
C ALA A 170 0.72 -12.08 11.69
N LEU A 171 -0.20 -11.78 12.60
CA LEU A 171 -0.34 -12.49 13.88
C LEU A 171 -0.91 -13.91 13.71
N LEU A 172 -1.68 -14.15 12.65
CA LEU A 172 -2.22 -15.47 12.33
C LEU A 172 -1.25 -16.36 11.55
N VAL A 173 -0.22 -15.80 10.89
CA VAL A 173 0.71 -16.57 10.04
C VAL A 173 1.31 -17.79 10.74
N PRO A 174 1.84 -17.71 11.99
CA PRO A 174 2.43 -18.89 12.66
C PRO A 174 1.38 -19.99 12.91
N ILE A 175 0.15 -19.60 13.24
CA ILE A 175 -0.97 -20.53 13.45
C ILE A 175 -1.34 -21.21 12.12
N LEU A 176 -1.43 -20.43 11.04
CA LEU A 176 -1.72 -20.93 9.69
C LEU A 176 -0.59 -21.82 9.14
N ALA A 177 0.65 -21.61 9.58
CA ALA A 177 1.81 -22.44 9.25
C ALA A 177 1.84 -23.78 10.00
N GLY A 178 0.92 -24.00 10.95
CA GLY A 178 0.88 -25.21 11.77
C GLY A 178 1.87 -25.21 12.94
N GLU A 179 2.49 -24.06 13.23
CA GLU A 179 3.40 -23.86 14.36
C GLU A 179 2.65 -23.54 15.67
N GLY A 180 1.31 -23.50 15.63
CA GLY A 180 0.45 -23.02 16.71
C GLY A 180 0.23 -23.95 17.90
N GLY A 181 0.90 -25.10 17.97
CA GLY A 181 0.81 -26.03 19.10
C GLY A 181 -0.62 -26.46 19.46
N THR A 182 -0.86 -26.76 20.74
CA THR A 182 -2.18 -27.17 21.25
C THR A 182 -3.23 -26.04 21.14
N GLY A 183 -4.53 -26.35 21.15
CA GLY A 183 -5.60 -25.32 21.05
C GLY A 183 -5.52 -24.19 22.10
N LEU A 184 -4.84 -24.43 23.22
CA LEU A 184 -4.55 -23.44 24.25
C LEU A 184 -3.48 -22.42 23.79
N GLU A 185 -2.47 -22.85 23.04
CA GLU A 185 -1.43 -21.98 22.48
C GLU A 185 -2.00 -21.08 21.38
N ILE A 186 -2.89 -21.62 20.54
CA ILE A 186 -3.66 -20.84 19.56
C ILE A 186 -4.52 -19.77 20.25
N ALA A 187 -5.24 -20.15 21.32
CA ALA A 187 -6.05 -19.21 22.10
C ALA A 187 -5.19 -18.12 22.77
N TRP A 188 -4.00 -18.47 23.24
CA TRP A 188 -3.04 -17.53 23.83
C TRP A 188 -2.44 -16.57 22.79
N ALA A 189 -2.09 -17.08 21.61
CA ALA A 189 -1.62 -16.27 20.49
C ALA A 189 -2.68 -15.27 20.01
N LEU A 190 -3.93 -15.73 19.84
CA LEU A 190 -5.07 -14.86 19.53
C LEU A 190 -5.33 -13.83 20.64
N GLY A 191 -5.20 -14.21 21.91
CA GLY A 191 -5.31 -13.30 23.05
C GLY A 191 -4.24 -12.20 23.04
N LYS A 192 -2.98 -12.57 22.79
CA LYS A 192 -1.88 -11.60 22.62
C LYS A 192 -2.13 -10.67 21.42
N ALA A 193 -2.56 -11.23 20.29
CA ALA A 193 -2.88 -10.46 19.10
C ALA A 193 -3.97 -9.41 19.38
N ALA A 194 -5.07 -9.84 20.01
CA ALA A 194 -6.15 -8.94 20.41
C ALA A 194 -5.69 -7.87 21.41
N LEU A 195 -4.83 -8.23 22.37
CA LEU A 195 -4.26 -7.29 23.34
C LEU A 195 -3.40 -6.23 22.66
N VAL A 196 -2.51 -6.62 21.73
CA VAL A 196 -1.66 -5.69 20.97
C VAL A 196 -2.51 -4.74 20.14
N VAL A 197 -3.49 -5.26 19.39
CA VAL A 197 -4.40 -4.42 18.60
C VAL A 197 -5.18 -3.46 19.51
N ALA A 198 -5.72 -3.93 20.64
CA ALA A 198 -6.42 -3.08 21.59
C ALA A 198 -5.51 -1.98 22.18
N ALA A 199 -4.28 -2.33 22.55
CA ALA A 199 -3.30 -1.39 23.09
C ALA A 199 -2.94 -0.30 22.07
N VAL A 200 -2.70 -0.69 20.81
CA VAL A 200 -2.42 0.25 19.71
C VAL A 200 -3.61 1.16 19.46
N LEU A 201 -4.83 0.63 19.36
CA LEU A 201 -6.04 1.42 19.13
C LEU A 201 -6.34 2.39 20.28
N ILE A 202 -6.15 1.95 21.53
CA ILE A 202 -6.32 2.81 22.72
C ILE A 202 -5.24 3.89 22.75
N GLY A 203 -3.98 3.55 22.48
CA GLY A 203 -2.88 4.50 22.36
C GLY A 203 -3.16 5.56 21.30
N ALA A 204 -3.53 5.12 20.10
CA ALA A 204 -3.84 6.00 18.99
C ALA A 204 -5.04 6.93 19.28
N ARG A 205 -6.09 6.43 19.94
CA ARG A 205 -7.30 7.23 20.23
C ARG A 205 -7.22 8.10 21.47
N ARG A 206 -6.42 7.74 22.48
CA ARG A 206 -6.37 8.49 23.75
C ARG A 206 -5.04 9.17 24.00
N VAL A 207 -3.93 8.51 23.71
CA VAL A 207 -2.60 9.04 24.04
C VAL A 207 -2.18 10.07 23.01
N ILE A 208 -2.38 9.80 21.72
CA ILE A 208 -1.99 10.74 20.65
C ILE A 208 -2.75 12.07 20.78
N PRO A 209 -4.09 12.13 20.89
CA PRO A 209 -4.78 13.41 21.04
C PRO A 209 -4.38 14.14 22.33
N ALA A 210 -4.17 13.43 23.44
CA ALA A 210 -3.77 14.05 24.70
C ALA A 210 -2.35 14.62 24.67
N LEU A 211 -1.43 14.01 23.92
CA LEU A 211 -0.08 14.53 23.70
C LEU A 211 -0.11 15.74 22.77
N LEU A 212 -0.86 15.67 21.66
CA LEU A 212 -1.04 16.79 20.74
C LEU A 212 -1.69 17.99 21.46
N ASP A 213 -2.69 17.76 22.31
CA ASP A 213 -3.34 18.79 23.13
C ASP A 213 -2.42 19.41 24.18
N ARG A 214 -1.41 18.66 24.66
CA ARG A 214 -0.40 19.18 25.59
C ARG A 214 0.63 20.03 24.87
N VAL A 215 1.13 19.55 23.72
CA VAL A 215 2.09 20.29 22.89
C VAL A 215 1.46 21.57 22.33
N ALA A 216 0.19 21.54 21.94
CA ALA A 216 -0.52 22.72 21.45
C ALA A 216 -0.79 23.78 22.54
N ARG A 217 -0.60 23.45 23.83
CA ARG A 217 -0.75 24.37 24.97
C ARG A 217 0.57 24.93 25.48
N THR A 218 1.70 24.42 25.01
CA THR A 218 3.06 24.95 25.22
C THR A 218 3.47 25.82 24.05
#